data_AF-A0A6J2A5Y0-F1
#
_entry.id   AF-A0A6J2A5Y0-F1
#
_cell.length_a   1.000
_cell.length_b   1.000
_cell.length_c   1.000
_cell.angle_alpha   90.00
_cell.angle_beta   90.00
_cell.angle_gamma   90.00
#
_symmetry.space_group_name_H-M   'P 1'
#
loop_
_entity.id
_entity.type
_entity.pdbx_description
1 polymer ?
#
loop_
_entity_poly.entity_id
_entity_poly.type
_entity_poly.pdbx_seq_one_letter_code
_entity_poly.pdbx_strand_id
1 'polypeptide(L)'
;MYAVFGFTSVVNLIIALEQDGIIDGFVTHYLREVVQEVQAKDLLRRPFDLMLVVCLLVATGFCLFRGLIALDCPAELCRFYIQFQEPYLKDPAAYPKIQMLAYLFYSVPYFVIALYGLVVPGCSWMPDVTLIHAGGLAQAQFSHIGASLHARTAYVYRVPEEAKSLFLALNIAYGVLPQLLAYRCIYKPEFFIKTKADEKVE
;
A
#
# COMPACT_ATOMS: atom_id res chain seq x y z
N MET A 1 -29.44 46.94 13.30
CA MET A 1 -29.06 47.57 12.02
C MET A 1 -27.55 47.51 11.77
N TYR A 2 -26.70 48.01 12.67
CA TYR A 2 -25.23 47.98 12.53
C TYR A 2 -24.61 46.58 12.35
N ALA A 3 -25.11 45.56 13.06
CA ALA A 3 -24.62 44.19 12.93
C ALA A 3 -24.84 43.60 11.52
N VAL A 4 -25.98 43.92 10.88
CA VAL A 4 -26.31 43.44 9.53
C VAL A 4 -25.42 44.12 8.49
N PHE A 5 -25.19 45.43 8.63
CA PHE A 5 -24.26 46.18 7.76
C PHE A 5 -22.80 45.72 7.92
N GLY A 6 -22.38 45.40 9.14
CA GLY A 6 -21.05 44.84 9.37
C GLY A 6 -20.86 43.49 8.70
N PHE A 7 -21.85 42.60 8.82
CA PHE A 7 -21.82 41.28 8.16
C PHE A 7 -21.78 41.39 6.63
N THR A 8 -22.62 42.22 6.02
CA THR A 8 -22.63 42.38 4.55
C THR A 8 -21.34 43.00 4.01
N SER A 9 -20.70 43.91 4.77
CA SER A 9 -19.41 44.48 4.40
C SER A 9 -18.28 43.44 4.36
N VAL A 10 -18.20 42.57 5.37
CA VAL A 10 -17.20 41.49 5.42
C VAL A 10 -17.39 40.49 4.28
N VAL A 11 -18.64 40.10 3.99
CA VAL A 11 -18.94 39.17 2.89
C VAL A 11 -18.56 39.78 1.54
N ASN A 12 -18.90 41.05 1.29
CA ASN A 12 -18.51 41.74 0.05
C ASN A 12 -16.99 41.83 -0.13
N LEU A 13 -16.25 42.03 0.96
CA LEU A 13 -14.79 42.04 0.93
C LEU A 13 -14.22 40.66 0.59
N ILE A 14 -14.74 39.58 1.20
CA ILE A 14 -14.30 38.20 0.88
C ILE A 14 -14.57 37.88 -0.58
N ILE A 15 -15.75 38.25 -1.10
CA ILE A 15 -16.11 38.03 -2.51
C ILE A 15 -15.18 38.81 -3.45
N ALA A 16 -14.86 40.07 -3.13
CA ALA A 16 -13.92 40.86 -3.93
C ALA A 16 -12.51 40.24 -3.94
N LEU A 17 -12.01 39.81 -2.77
CA LEU A 17 -10.70 39.17 -2.64
C LEU A 17 -10.63 37.79 -3.32
N GLU A 18 -11.74 37.06 -3.38
CA GLU A 18 -11.88 35.82 -4.14
C GLU A 18 -11.85 36.11 -5.65
N GLN A 19 -12.59 37.13 -6.12
CA GLN A 19 -12.60 37.54 -7.53
C GLN A 19 -11.24 38.02 -8.03
N ASP A 20 -10.46 38.69 -7.17
CA ASP A 20 -9.10 39.13 -7.47
C ASP A 20 -8.06 37.98 -7.37
N GLY A 21 -8.48 36.77 -6.98
CA GLY A 21 -7.61 35.60 -6.82
C GLY A 21 -6.62 35.71 -5.66
N ILE A 22 -6.78 36.71 -4.77
CA ILE A 22 -5.88 36.94 -3.63
C ILE A 22 -6.02 35.81 -2.61
N ILE A 23 -7.25 35.35 -2.35
CA ILE A 23 -7.51 34.23 -1.44
C ILE A 23 -6.90 32.94 -1.99
N ASP A 24 -7.11 32.63 -3.27
CA ASP A 24 -6.53 31.45 -3.94
C ASP A 24 -4.98 31.49 -3.92
N GLY A 25 -4.39 32.65 -4.20
CA GLY A 25 -2.94 32.85 -4.15
C GLY A 25 -2.36 32.65 -2.75
N PHE A 26 -3.03 33.19 -1.72
CA PHE A 26 -2.66 32.99 -0.31
C PHE A 26 -2.79 31.52 0.09
N VAL A 27 -3.94 30.89 -0.15
CA VAL A 27 -4.18 29.47 0.19
C VAL A 27 -3.15 28.56 -0.51
N THR A 28 -2.88 28.81 -1.79
CA THR A 28 -1.86 28.06 -2.55
C THR A 28 -0.47 28.21 -1.95
N HIS A 29 -0.10 29.42 -1.50
CA HIS A 29 1.17 29.67 -0.84
C HIS A 29 1.29 28.92 0.49
N TYR A 30 0.28 29.01 1.34
CA TYR A 30 0.25 28.31 2.63
C TYR A 30 0.31 26.79 2.46
N LEU A 31 -0.49 26.23 1.54
CA LEU A 31 -0.46 24.80 1.24
C LEU A 31 0.92 24.36 0.72
N ARG A 32 1.56 25.18 -0.12
CA ARG A 32 2.91 24.90 -0.62
C ARG A 32 3.93 24.84 0.52
N GLU A 33 3.92 25.80 1.44
CA GLU A 33 4.83 25.79 2.60
C GLU A 33 4.64 24.55 3.45
N VAL A 34 3.39 24.19 3.77
CA VAL A 34 3.06 22.98 4.55
C VAL A 34 3.55 21.70 3.83
N VAL A 35 3.33 21.59 2.51
CA VAL A 35 3.80 20.45 1.71
C VAL A 35 5.33 20.39 1.70
N GLN A 36 6.02 21.52 1.50
CA GLN A 36 7.47 21.58 1.51
C GLN A 36 8.07 21.19 2.87
N GLU A 37 7.45 21.61 3.98
CA GLU A 37 7.88 21.18 5.32
C GLU A 37 7.75 19.67 5.53
N VAL A 38 6.68 19.05 5.00
CA VAL A 38 6.49 17.60 5.08
C VAL A 38 7.47 16.86 4.17
N GLN A 39 7.70 17.34 2.95
CA GLN A 39 8.61 16.73 1.98
C GLN A 39 10.09 16.88 2.36
N ALA A 40 10.45 17.92 3.10
CA ALA A 40 11.79 18.11 3.65
C ALA A 40 12.12 17.13 4.79
N LYS A 41 11.13 16.41 5.34
CA LYS A 41 11.36 15.43 6.41
C LYS A 41 11.98 14.16 5.84
N ASP A 42 13.18 13.87 6.33
CA ASP A 42 13.82 12.57 6.11
C ASP A 42 12.95 11.40 6.60
N LEU A 43 13.13 10.22 6.01
CA LEU A 43 12.32 9.03 6.29
C LEU A 43 12.36 8.64 7.78
N LEU A 44 13.50 8.81 8.45
CA LEU A 44 13.64 8.51 9.88
C LEU A 44 12.77 9.41 10.77
N ARG A 45 12.42 10.61 10.29
CA ARG A 45 11.50 11.53 10.98
C ARG A 45 10.02 11.21 10.67
N ARG A 46 9.76 10.20 9.85
CA ARG A 46 8.43 9.71 9.45
C ARG A 46 8.26 8.25 9.92
N PRO A 47 8.05 8.00 11.22
CA PRO A 47 8.12 6.65 11.80
C PRO A 47 7.13 5.65 11.19
N PHE A 48 5.95 6.12 10.78
CA PHE A 48 4.97 5.27 10.11
C PHE A 48 5.41 4.88 8.69
N ASP A 49 6.05 5.78 7.95
CA ASP A 49 6.59 5.49 6.61
C ASP A 49 7.79 4.53 6.74
N LEU A 50 8.63 4.71 7.75
CA LEU A 50 9.72 3.79 8.07
C LEU A 50 9.21 2.38 8.40
N MET A 51 8.17 2.28 9.22
CA MET A 51 7.51 1.00 9.51
C MET A 51 7.00 0.34 8.22
N LEU A 52 6.32 1.09 7.35
CA LEU A 52 5.81 0.59 6.08
C LEU A 52 6.95 0.12 5.15
N VAL A 53 8.06 0.84 5.09
CA VAL A 53 9.27 0.43 4.34
C VAL A 53 9.80 -0.92 4.85
N VAL A 54 9.96 -1.08 6.16
CA VAL A 54 10.41 -2.35 6.75
C VAL A 54 9.43 -3.48 6.42
N CYS A 55 8.13 -3.23 6.57
CA CYS A 55 7.09 -4.22 6.24
C CYS A 55 7.10 -4.59 4.76
N LEU A 56 7.30 -3.64 3.84
CA LEU A 56 7.41 -3.89 2.40
C LEU A 56 8.64 -4.73 2.06
N LEU A 57 9.77 -4.52 2.72
CA LEU A 57 10.97 -5.35 2.53
C LEU A 57 10.73 -6.80 2.99
N VAL A 58 10.12 -6.98 4.16
CA VAL A 58 9.73 -8.32 4.67
C VAL A 58 8.73 -8.99 3.73
N ALA A 59 7.70 -8.25 3.28
CA ALA A 59 6.70 -8.74 2.34
C ALA A 59 7.32 -9.13 0.99
N THR A 60 8.30 -8.36 0.51
CA THR A 60 9.06 -8.69 -0.71
C THR A 60 9.81 -10.00 -0.54
N GLY A 61 10.53 -10.18 0.56
CA GLY A 61 11.23 -11.44 0.87
C GLY A 61 10.27 -12.63 0.93
N PHE A 62 9.12 -12.47 1.60
CA PHE A 62 8.10 -13.51 1.69
C PHE A 62 7.48 -13.87 0.32
N CYS A 63 7.21 -12.86 -0.50
CA CYS A 63 6.70 -13.02 -1.85
C CYS A 63 7.71 -13.74 -2.76
N LEU A 64 8.98 -13.32 -2.74
CA LEU A 64 10.06 -13.99 -3.47
C LEU A 64 10.20 -15.45 -3.05
N PHE A 65 10.19 -15.71 -1.74
CA PHE A 65 10.28 -17.07 -1.21
C PHE A 65 9.14 -17.98 -1.71
N ARG A 66 7.90 -17.50 -1.65
CA ARG A 66 6.73 -18.22 -2.19
C ARG A 66 6.77 -18.36 -3.72
N GLY A 67 7.30 -17.37 -4.42
CA GLY A 67 7.55 -17.44 -5.86
C GLY A 67 8.57 -18.52 -6.22
N LEU A 68 9.66 -18.64 -5.45
CA LEU A 68 10.66 -19.69 -5.63
C LEU A 68 10.06 -21.09 -5.38
N ILE A 69 9.19 -21.23 -4.36
CA ILE A 69 8.44 -22.47 -4.14
C ILE A 69 7.57 -22.80 -5.36
N ALA A 70 6.87 -21.82 -5.94
CA ALA A 70 6.02 -22.04 -7.09
C ALA A 70 6.81 -22.40 -8.37
N LEU A 71 8.06 -21.97 -8.45
CA LEU A 71 9.03 -22.36 -9.49
C LEU A 71 9.75 -23.68 -9.15
N ASP A 72 9.25 -24.46 -8.19
CA ASP A 72 9.75 -25.77 -7.77
C ASP A 72 11.22 -25.76 -7.32
N CYS A 73 11.65 -24.69 -6.62
CA CYS A 73 12.98 -24.56 -6.05
C CYS A 73 13.32 -25.74 -5.09
N PRO A 74 14.46 -26.43 -5.26
CA PRO A 74 14.79 -27.64 -4.50
C PRO A 74 15.35 -27.37 -3.09
N ALA A 75 15.42 -26.12 -2.64
CA ALA A 75 16.00 -25.76 -1.35
C ALA A 75 15.25 -26.41 -0.17
N GLU A 76 15.99 -26.83 0.87
CA GLU A 76 15.39 -27.51 2.03
C GLU A 76 14.33 -26.66 2.73
N LEU A 77 14.59 -25.37 2.93
CA LEU A 77 13.63 -24.44 3.52
C LEU A 77 12.30 -24.39 2.75
N CYS A 78 12.36 -24.42 1.41
CA CYS A 78 11.17 -24.47 0.56
C CYS A 78 10.37 -25.76 0.79
N ARG A 79 11.07 -26.91 0.86
CA ARG A 79 10.46 -28.23 1.13
C ARG A 79 9.84 -28.32 2.51
N PHE A 80 10.53 -27.83 3.55
CA PHE A 80 10.00 -27.78 4.90
C PHE A 80 8.73 -26.92 4.96
N TYR A 81 8.75 -25.75 4.34
CA TYR A 81 7.60 -24.85 4.32
C TYR A 81 6.38 -25.48 3.64
N ILE A 82 6.52 -26.07 2.45
CA ILE A 82 5.38 -26.73 1.79
C ILE A 82 4.94 -28.01 2.51
N GLN A 83 5.78 -28.64 3.33
CA GLN A 83 5.41 -29.86 4.04
C GLN A 83 4.63 -29.56 5.31
N PHE A 84 5.04 -28.54 6.08
CA PHE A 84 4.53 -28.31 7.42
C PHE A 84 3.72 -27.03 7.56
N GLN A 85 3.93 -26.04 6.68
CA GLN A 85 3.29 -24.73 6.79
C GLN A 85 2.17 -24.53 5.75
N GLU A 86 2.49 -24.69 4.46
CA GLU A 86 1.55 -24.47 3.36
C GLU A 86 1.54 -25.61 2.33
N PRO A 87 0.98 -26.78 2.69
CA PRO A 87 0.80 -27.90 1.76
C PRO A 87 -0.04 -27.58 0.54
N TYR A 88 -0.89 -26.54 0.61
CA TYR A 88 -1.76 -26.13 -0.48
C TYR A 88 -1.00 -25.75 -1.75
N LEU A 89 0.27 -25.33 -1.64
CA LEU A 89 1.12 -25.05 -2.80
C LEU A 89 1.46 -26.29 -3.64
N LYS A 90 1.25 -27.50 -3.11
CA LYS A 90 1.39 -28.78 -3.82
C LYS A 90 0.08 -29.28 -4.43
N ASP A 91 -1.03 -28.55 -4.27
CA ASP A 91 -2.32 -28.96 -4.82
C ASP A 91 -2.22 -29.11 -6.35
N PRO A 92 -2.80 -30.19 -6.94
CA PRO A 92 -2.77 -30.40 -8.38
C PRO A 92 -3.56 -29.32 -9.15
N ALA A 93 -4.47 -28.59 -8.50
CA ALA A 93 -5.04 -27.40 -9.08
C ALA A 93 -3.94 -26.36 -9.29
N ALA A 94 -3.84 -25.80 -10.50
CA ALA A 94 -2.81 -24.81 -10.81
C ALA A 94 -2.97 -23.49 -10.03
N TYR A 95 -4.14 -23.25 -9.43
CA TYR A 95 -4.51 -22.01 -8.74
C TYR A 95 -3.48 -21.51 -7.72
N PRO A 96 -3.09 -22.26 -6.66
CA PRO A 96 -2.12 -21.78 -5.67
C PRO A 96 -0.77 -21.43 -6.28
N LYS A 97 -0.26 -22.23 -7.23
CA LYS A 97 1.00 -21.94 -7.92
C LYS A 97 0.90 -20.67 -8.76
N ILE A 98 -0.13 -20.54 -9.59
CA ILE A 98 -0.38 -19.34 -10.41
C ILE A 98 -0.48 -18.11 -9.52
N GLN A 99 -1.15 -18.20 -8.37
CA GLN A 99 -1.30 -17.08 -7.46
C GLN A 99 0.05 -16.63 -6.87
N MET A 100 0.93 -17.55 -6.47
CA MET A 100 2.28 -17.19 -6.00
C MET A 100 3.13 -16.57 -7.11
N LEU A 101 2.99 -17.05 -8.36
CA LEU A 101 3.66 -16.43 -9.51
C LEU A 101 3.10 -15.05 -9.82
N ALA A 102 1.77 -14.84 -9.70
CA ALA A 102 1.17 -13.52 -9.84
C ALA A 102 1.71 -12.56 -8.77
N TYR A 103 1.88 -13.02 -7.53
CA TYR A 103 2.54 -12.20 -6.50
C TYR A 103 3.99 -11.88 -6.87
N LEU A 104 4.75 -12.87 -7.34
CA LEU A 104 6.12 -12.68 -7.76
C LEU A 104 6.25 -11.63 -8.87
N PHE A 105 5.42 -11.71 -9.91
CA PHE A 105 5.54 -10.85 -11.10
C PHE A 105 4.81 -9.51 -10.98
N TYR A 106 3.78 -9.39 -10.15
CA TYR A 106 3.02 -8.13 -10.01
C TYR A 106 3.23 -7.46 -8.66
N SER A 107 3.28 -8.22 -7.56
CA SER A 107 3.44 -7.61 -6.23
C SER A 107 4.88 -7.21 -5.93
N VAL A 108 5.90 -7.98 -6.36
CA VAL A 108 7.30 -7.57 -6.14
C VAL A 108 7.66 -6.28 -6.87
N PRO A 109 7.38 -6.10 -8.19
CA PRO A 109 7.64 -4.83 -8.84
C PRO A 109 6.86 -3.68 -8.21
N TYR A 110 5.60 -3.93 -7.83
CA TYR A 110 4.81 -2.96 -7.09
C TYR A 110 5.46 -2.57 -5.75
N PHE A 111 5.98 -3.51 -4.97
CA PHE A 111 6.65 -3.19 -3.70
C PHE A 111 7.91 -2.35 -3.92
N VAL A 112 8.67 -2.58 -4.99
CA VAL A 112 9.83 -1.73 -5.35
C VAL A 112 9.38 -0.30 -5.67
N ILE A 113 8.32 -0.17 -6.48
CA ILE A 113 7.74 1.14 -6.82
C ILE A 113 7.17 1.83 -5.56
N ALA A 114 6.53 1.08 -4.67
CA ALA A 114 5.99 1.60 -3.42
C ALA A 114 7.09 2.06 -2.46
N LEU A 115 8.20 1.33 -2.36
CA LEU A 115 9.38 1.73 -1.61
C LEU A 115 9.94 3.06 -2.15
N TYR A 116 10.06 3.18 -3.47
CA TYR A 116 10.44 4.43 -4.10
C TYR A 116 9.48 5.57 -3.74
N GLY A 117 8.17 5.35 -3.83
CA GLY A 117 7.16 6.36 -3.50
C GLY A 117 7.17 6.83 -2.04
N LEU A 118 7.64 6.01 -1.10
CA LEU A 118 7.79 6.39 0.31
C LEU A 118 9.07 7.19 0.59
N VAL A 119 10.11 6.97 -0.23
CA VAL A 119 11.41 7.65 -0.11
C VAL A 119 11.42 8.98 -0.86
N VAL A 120 10.84 9.02 -2.06
CA VAL A 120 10.87 10.20 -2.95
C VAL A 120 9.57 10.99 -2.86
N PRO A 121 9.61 12.28 -2.46
CA PRO A 121 8.41 13.11 -2.39
C PRO A 121 7.84 13.40 -3.78
N GLY A 122 6.56 13.80 -3.83
CA GLY A 122 5.90 14.22 -5.07
C GLY A 122 5.44 13.09 -5.99
N CYS A 123 5.42 11.84 -5.51
CA CYS A 123 4.91 10.69 -6.25
C CYS A 123 3.37 10.68 -6.29
N SER A 124 2.77 11.53 -7.13
CA SER A 124 1.30 11.69 -7.21
C SER A 124 0.54 10.45 -7.69
N TRP A 125 1.23 9.53 -8.39
CA TRP A 125 0.68 8.24 -8.85
C TRP A 125 0.59 7.19 -7.73
N MET A 126 1.30 7.40 -6.60
CA MET A 126 1.41 6.42 -5.52
C MET A 126 0.06 6.02 -4.92
N PRO A 127 -0.87 6.96 -4.60
CA PRO A 127 -2.17 6.59 -4.03
C PRO A 127 -3.00 5.70 -4.96
N ASP A 128 -3.03 5.99 -6.26
CA ASP A 128 -3.85 5.26 -7.23
C ASP A 128 -3.36 3.82 -7.41
N VAL A 129 -2.05 3.65 -7.63
CA VAL A 129 -1.44 2.32 -7.80
C VAL A 129 -1.58 1.50 -6.52
N THR A 130 -1.39 2.14 -5.35
CA THR A 130 -1.54 1.48 -4.05
C THR A 130 -2.97 0.99 -3.83
N LEU A 131 -3.97 1.79 -4.20
CA LEU A 131 -5.37 1.43 -4.04
C LEU A 131 -5.76 0.22 -4.91
N ILE A 132 -5.28 0.19 -6.17
CA ILE A 132 -5.47 -0.95 -7.08
C ILE A 132 -4.83 -2.22 -6.50
N HIS A 133 -3.59 -2.12 -6.03
CA HIS A 133 -2.88 -3.26 -5.44
C HIS A 133 -3.56 -3.75 -4.16
N ALA A 134 -4.00 -2.84 -3.29
CA ALA A 134 -4.72 -3.17 -2.07
C ALA A 134 -6.01 -3.96 -2.35
N GLY A 135 -6.80 -3.56 -3.34
CA GLY A 135 -8.00 -4.29 -3.75
C GLY A 135 -7.67 -5.69 -4.31
N GLY A 136 -6.71 -5.77 -5.23
CA GLY A 136 -6.26 -7.03 -5.82
C GLY A 136 -5.70 -8.00 -4.77
N LEU A 137 -4.87 -7.52 -3.85
CA LEU A 137 -4.27 -8.36 -2.82
C LEU A 137 -5.31 -8.82 -1.78
N ALA A 138 -6.28 -7.99 -1.41
CA ALA A 138 -7.36 -8.40 -0.51
C ALA A 138 -8.16 -9.57 -1.09
N GLN A 139 -8.55 -9.48 -2.36
CA GLN A 139 -9.30 -10.53 -3.05
C GLN A 139 -8.46 -11.81 -3.23
N ALA A 140 -7.18 -11.67 -3.58
CA ALA A 140 -6.27 -12.78 -3.72
C ALA A 140 -6.03 -13.49 -2.38
N GLN A 141 -5.75 -12.75 -1.30
CA GLN A 141 -5.55 -13.32 0.04
C GLN A 141 -6.80 -14.01 0.57
N PHE A 142 -7.98 -13.41 0.38
CA PHE A 142 -9.25 -14.04 0.77
C PHE A 142 -9.43 -15.40 0.09
N SER A 143 -9.25 -15.44 -1.24
CA SER A 143 -9.39 -16.67 -2.03
C SER A 143 -8.35 -17.73 -1.65
N HIS A 144 -7.10 -17.32 -1.41
CA HIS A 144 -6.03 -18.24 -1.01
C HIS A 144 -6.24 -18.84 0.38
N ILE A 145 -6.53 -18.00 1.37
CA ILE A 145 -6.82 -18.46 2.74
C ILE A 145 -8.03 -19.39 2.72
N GLY A 146 -9.11 -18.97 2.06
CA GLY A 146 -10.33 -19.75 1.92
C GLY A 146 -10.05 -21.12 1.32
N ALA A 147 -9.39 -21.18 0.16
CA ALA A 147 -9.08 -22.43 -0.52
C ALA A 147 -8.12 -23.31 0.28
N SER A 148 -7.12 -22.73 0.97
CA SER A 148 -6.17 -23.49 1.80
C SER A 148 -6.83 -24.20 2.99
N LEU A 149 -7.97 -23.68 3.47
CA LEU A 149 -8.71 -24.21 4.62
C LEU A 149 -9.99 -24.97 4.23
N HIS A 150 -10.45 -24.83 2.98
CA HIS A 150 -11.75 -25.32 2.56
C HIS A 150 -11.86 -26.85 2.58
N ALA A 151 -13.04 -27.36 2.94
CA ALA A 151 -13.34 -28.79 2.97
C ALA A 151 -13.34 -29.49 1.59
N ARG A 152 -13.20 -28.73 0.49
CA ARG A 152 -13.11 -29.27 -0.89
C ARG A 152 -11.67 -29.47 -1.35
N THR A 153 -10.71 -28.80 -0.72
CA THR A 153 -9.28 -29.05 -0.93
C THR A 153 -8.93 -30.41 -0.33
N ALA A 154 -8.11 -31.22 -1.00
CA ALA A 154 -7.78 -32.55 -0.46
C ALA A 154 -7.08 -32.42 0.89
N TYR A 155 -7.37 -33.32 1.84
CA TYR A 155 -6.87 -33.22 3.22
C TYR A 155 -5.33 -33.07 3.29
N VAL A 156 -4.60 -33.77 2.41
CA VAL A 156 -3.13 -33.73 2.31
C VAL A 156 -2.59 -32.35 1.91
N TYR A 157 -3.40 -31.50 1.28
CA TYR A 157 -3.03 -30.14 0.85
C TYR A 157 -3.63 -29.05 1.73
N ARG A 158 -4.49 -29.38 2.70
CA ARG A 158 -4.99 -28.39 3.65
C ARG A 158 -3.90 -27.99 4.63
N VAL A 159 -4.04 -26.80 5.20
CA VAL A 159 -3.15 -26.33 6.27
C VAL A 159 -3.33 -27.22 7.51
N PRO A 160 -2.26 -27.84 8.04
CA PRO A 160 -2.32 -28.63 9.27
C PRO A 160 -2.77 -27.81 10.48
N GLU A 161 -3.48 -28.40 11.43
CA GLU A 161 -4.03 -27.69 12.61
C GLU A 161 -2.95 -26.94 13.39
N GLU A 162 -1.79 -27.57 13.57
CA GLU A 162 -0.63 -27.01 14.25
C GLU A 162 -0.05 -25.76 13.57
N ALA A 163 -0.22 -25.64 12.24
CA ALA A 163 0.33 -24.55 11.45
C ALA A 163 -0.70 -23.43 11.15
N LYS A 164 -2.00 -23.68 11.37
CA LYS A 164 -3.08 -22.75 11.01
C LYS A 164 -2.92 -21.36 11.59
N SER A 165 -2.52 -21.25 12.86
CA SER A 165 -2.36 -19.94 13.50
C SER A 165 -1.27 -19.11 12.83
N LEU A 166 -0.11 -19.72 12.56
CA LEU A 166 0.99 -19.04 11.87
C LEU A 166 0.63 -18.74 10.41
N PHE A 167 -0.04 -19.67 9.73
CA PHE A 167 -0.54 -19.48 8.37
C PHE A 167 -1.47 -18.27 8.26
N LEU A 168 -2.46 -18.19 9.15
CA LEU A 168 -3.40 -17.07 9.20
C LEU A 168 -2.69 -15.76 9.54
N ALA A 169 -1.79 -15.76 10.53
CA ALA A 169 -1.05 -14.57 10.91
C ALA A 169 -0.24 -14.00 9.74
N LEU A 170 0.53 -14.84 9.03
CA LEU A 170 1.32 -14.42 7.87
C LEU A 170 0.44 -13.89 6.73
N ASN A 171 -0.64 -14.61 6.39
CA ASN A 171 -1.50 -14.25 5.27
C ASN A 171 -2.37 -13.02 5.56
N ILE A 172 -2.83 -12.84 6.80
CA ILE A 172 -3.55 -11.63 7.21
C ILE A 172 -2.59 -10.44 7.24
N ALA A 173 -1.41 -10.58 7.85
CA ALA A 173 -0.41 -9.50 7.87
C ALA A 173 -0.02 -9.06 6.45
N TYR A 174 0.21 -10.01 5.54
CA TYR A 174 0.51 -9.73 4.15
C TYR A 174 -0.66 -9.02 3.43
N GLY A 175 -1.91 -9.41 3.70
CA GLY A 175 -3.10 -8.76 3.15
C GLY A 175 -3.40 -7.37 3.71
N VAL A 176 -3.07 -7.12 4.98
CA VAL A 176 -3.30 -5.83 5.67
C VAL A 176 -2.29 -4.78 5.25
N LEU A 177 -1.05 -5.17 4.92
CA LEU A 177 0.02 -4.24 4.55
C LEU A 177 -0.36 -3.22 3.46
N PRO A 178 -0.85 -3.61 2.27
CA PRO A 178 -1.23 -2.62 1.25
C PRO A 178 -2.46 -1.79 1.66
N GLN A 179 -3.31 -2.27 2.57
CA GLN A 179 -4.43 -1.47 3.11
C GLN A 179 -3.91 -0.33 3.99
N LEU A 180 -2.91 -0.60 4.83
CA LEU A 180 -2.26 0.43 5.65
C LEU A 180 -1.53 1.46 4.78
N LEU A 181 -0.90 1.01 3.70
CA LEU A 181 -0.25 1.90 2.74
C LEU A 181 -1.29 2.75 2.00
N ALA A 182 -2.42 2.18 1.56
CA ALA A 182 -3.51 2.94 0.94
C ALA A 182 -4.07 3.98 1.92
N TYR A 183 -4.30 3.59 3.17
CA TYR A 183 -4.68 4.50 4.25
C TYR A 183 -3.68 5.65 4.41
N ARG A 184 -2.37 5.35 4.40
CA ARG A 184 -1.31 6.36 4.48
C ARG A 184 -1.38 7.37 3.33
N CYS A 185 -1.59 6.89 2.11
CA CYS A 185 -1.62 7.72 0.91
C CYS A 185 -2.86 8.62 0.87
N ILE A 186 -4.01 8.13 1.33
CA ILE A 186 -5.29 8.86 1.27
C ILE A 186 -5.42 9.87 2.41
N TYR A 187 -5.09 9.48 3.65
CA TYR A 187 -5.34 10.32 4.83
C TYR A 187 -4.21 11.30 5.14
N LYS A 188 -3.02 11.13 4.53
CA LYS A 188 -1.87 12.04 4.67
C LYS A 188 -1.19 12.27 3.31
N PRO A 189 -1.88 12.87 2.33
CA PRO A 189 -1.39 12.92 0.96
C PRO A 189 -0.21 13.88 0.77
N GLU A 190 0.13 14.72 1.75
CA GLU A 190 1.03 15.88 1.61
C GLU A 190 2.41 15.50 1.08
N PHE A 191 2.91 14.33 1.47
CA PHE A 191 4.21 13.83 0.98
C PHE A 191 4.20 13.50 -0.52
N PHE A 192 3.07 13.04 -1.05
CA PHE A 192 2.93 12.51 -2.41
C PHE A 192 2.49 13.56 -3.44
N ILE A 193 2.06 14.75 -3.01
CA ILE A 193 1.58 15.82 -3.89
C ILE A 193 2.76 16.43 -4.67
N LYS A 194 2.64 16.55 -6.01
CA LYS A 194 3.55 17.36 -6.83
C LYS A 194 3.35 18.84 -6.52
N THR A 195 4.43 19.61 -6.33
CA THR A 195 4.32 21.07 -6.23
C THR A 195 4.47 21.71 -7.61
N LYS A 196 3.77 22.84 -7.86
CA LYS A 196 3.81 23.60 -9.14
C LYS A 196 5.20 24.04 -9.62
N ALA A 197 6.23 23.98 -8.77
CA ALA A 197 7.61 24.24 -9.18
C ALA A 197 8.18 23.09 -10.03
N ASP A 198 7.75 21.85 -9.76
CA ASP A 198 8.19 20.65 -10.47
C ASP A 198 7.48 20.49 -11.83
N GLU A 199 6.26 21.00 -11.98
CA GLU A 199 5.51 21.00 -13.26
C GLU A 199 6.14 21.88 -14.35
N LYS A 200 7.00 22.84 -14.01
CA LYS A 200 7.68 23.70 -15.00
C LYS A 200 9.00 23.12 -15.52
N VAL A 201 9.42 21.97 -14.99
CA VAL A 201 10.69 21.30 -15.33
C VAL A 201 10.45 20.05 -16.21
N GLU A 202 9.20 19.57 -16.30
CA GLU A 202 8.73 18.62 -17.34
C GLU A 202 8.29 19.35 -18.62
#